data_AF-A0A4P5X082-F1
#
_entry.id   AF-A0A4P5X082-F1
#
_cell.length_a   1.000
_cell.length_b   1.000
_cell.length_c   1.000
_cell.angle_alpha   90.00
_cell.angle_beta   90.00
_cell.angle_gamma   90.00
#
_symmetry.space_group_name_H-M   'P 1'
#
loop_
_entity.id
_entity.type
_entity.pdbx_description
1 polymer ?
#
loop_
_entity_poly.entity_id
_entity_poly.type
_entity_poly.pdbx_seq_one_letter_code
_entity_poly.pdbx_strand_id
1 'polypeptide(L)'
;MTAAGRRQFMLVDPCLMSAGSHPLHYAAEVLAAARRADCDCRLLGNRACAAGLEAADCPVRPTFTNSGYSKYTIAGSLDRLDGRGRSGWLPRPPWESRHRARRREERIATFARDLAPALAELRSGDVVLLATASELEIAGLARAIAGARPAPGIGWHALVHFPVYRGFVADYDRQDSRLAWARDLLRAARATVPELQLHATTEELAAQHARLVGGPVGVLPYPIQSALVGAGGDHRHRGGLRVSCLGDARPEKGSQALPAIVSAALADPLLAGVRFAVQTNLGFDVRSRAAEHRAVSRALAVLTRQAAAGGPVDLLPGPLDEAAYARALADTDIMLLPYDQERYRVRCSGIVLESLAGGVVPIVTGGGWMARQFAEPLRRHAGAAAARAEVLDERLIAGPRLGGGRSLAIDMSAAAPRAADAGRQEIIAVAIHWRAGAGSEEPPVRVAVASSDRLPATMLAADGSGEAACAIFPRAAPPRARCRVEVGGGSAAVEAIVVRRLAAAGPVPAGAVGAVIAAADDAAAALSEVVRHFPHYRESAMRHAATVRAAASGDAVVRRLLP
;
A
#
# COMPACT_ATOMS: atom_id res chain seq x y z
N MET A 1 22.65 -44.35 7.66
CA MET A 1 21.78 -43.16 7.54
C MET A 1 21.99 -42.58 6.16
N THR A 2 21.11 -42.90 5.22
CA THR A 2 21.09 -42.27 3.89
C THR A 2 20.87 -40.78 4.08
N ALA A 3 21.69 -39.94 3.43
CA ALA A 3 21.54 -38.49 3.48
C ALA A 3 20.10 -38.15 3.07
N ALA A 4 19.29 -37.68 4.03
CA ALA A 4 17.97 -37.19 3.71
C ALA A 4 18.15 -36.06 2.69
N GLY A 5 17.58 -36.22 1.49
CA GLY A 5 17.68 -35.20 0.45
C GLY A 5 17.18 -33.86 0.98
N ARG A 6 17.80 -32.76 0.53
CA ARG A 6 17.38 -31.40 0.90
C ARG A 6 15.89 -31.20 0.54
N ARG A 7 15.16 -30.52 1.42
CA ARG A 7 13.76 -30.13 1.22
C ARG A 7 13.62 -29.27 -0.03
N GLN A 8 12.62 -29.53 -0.86
CA GLN A 8 12.30 -28.68 -2.00
C GLN A 8 11.40 -27.51 -1.57
N PHE A 9 11.71 -26.30 -2.02
CA PHE A 9 10.87 -25.10 -1.96
C PHE A 9 10.48 -24.68 -3.38
N MET A 10 9.21 -24.88 -3.74
CA MET A 10 8.68 -24.52 -5.05
C MET A 10 7.87 -23.22 -4.98
N LEU A 11 8.34 -22.18 -5.65
CA LEU A 11 7.58 -20.95 -5.85
C LEU A 11 6.88 -20.98 -7.20
N VAL A 12 5.58 -20.73 -7.18
CA VAL A 12 4.71 -20.74 -8.35
C VAL A 12 4.14 -19.33 -8.53
N ASP A 13 4.43 -18.70 -9.67
CA ASP A 13 3.86 -17.39 -10.01
C ASP A 13 3.46 -17.30 -11.49
N PRO A 14 2.17 -17.47 -11.84
CA PRO A 14 1.72 -17.36 -13.22
C PRO A 14 1.77 -15.93 -13.77
N CYS A 15 1.96 -14.91 -12.91
CA CYS A 15 2.09 -13.51 -13.31
C CYS A 15 3.55 -13.12 -13.64
N LEU A 16 4.51 -14.01 -13.42
CA LEU A 16 5.90 -13.81 -13.79
C LEU A 16 6.08 -13.90 -15.32
N MET A 17 6.14 -12.75 -16.01
CA MET A 17 6.18 -12.65 -17.47
C MET A 17 7.42 -11.94 -18.03
N SER A 18 8.11 -11.12 -17.24
CA SER A 18 9.26 -10.34 -17.73
C SER A 18 10.25 -10.00 -16.63
N ALA A 19 11.48 -9.69 -17.05
CA ALA A 19 12.47 -9.01 -16.23
C ALA A 19 11.91 -7.68 -15.69
N GLY A 20 12.31 -7.30 -14.48
CA GLY A 20 11.91 -6.05 -13.82
C GLY A 20 10.46 -6.01 -13.31
N SER A 21 9.70 -7.10 -13.43
CA SER A 21 8.35 -7.15 -12.88
C SER A 21 8.38 -7.38 -11.36
N HIS A 22 7.45 -6.75 -10.61
CA HIS A 22 7.34 -6.97 -9.16
C HIS A 22 7.26 -8.46 -8.73
N PRO A 23 6.57 -9.37 -9.47
CA PRO A 23 6.63 -10.80 -9.19
C PRO A 23 8.04 -11.40 -9.20
N LEU A 24 8.92 -10.92 -10.08
CA LEU A 24 10.30 -11.42 -10.16
C LEU A 24 11.09 -11.03 -8.91
N HIS A 25 10.95 -9.78 -8.47
CA HIS A 25 11.63 -9.29 -7.27
C HIS A 25 11.15 -10.03 -6.02
N TYR A 26 9.84 -10.24 -5.89
CA TYR A 26 9.27 -11.06 -4.82
C TYR A 26 9.86 -12.48 -4.85
N ALA A 27 9.87 -13.13 -6.02
CA ALA A 27 10.40 -14.48 -6.17
C ALA A 27 11.90 -14.55 -5.81
N ALA A 28 12.71 -13.59 -6.26
CA ALA A 28 14.14 -13.55 -5.97
C ALA A 28 14.41 -13.49 -4.46
N GLU A 29 13.72 -12.61 -3.72
CA GLU A 29 13.91 -12.45 -2.28
C GLU A 29 13.49 -13.71 -1.49
N VAL A 30 12.33 -14.28 -1.83
CA VAL A 30 11.83 -15.48 -1.14
C VAL A 30 12.71 -16.70 -1.45
N LEU A 31 13.14 -16.88 -2.70
CA LEU A 31 14.00 -18.01 -3.07
C LEU A 31 15.42 -17.87 -2.51
N ALA A 32 15.96 -16.65 -2.44
CA ALA A 32 17.24 -16.41 -1.76
C ALA A 32 17.16 -16.78 -0.27
N ALA A 33 16.07 -16.39 0.41
CA ALA A 33 15.82 -16.76 1.80
C ALA A 33 15.62 -18.28 1.98
N ALA A 34 14.90 -18.93 1.07
CA ALA A 34 14.67 -20.37 1.14
C ALA A 34 15.99 -21.16 0.98
N ARG A 35 16.91 -20.72 0.12
CA ARG A 35 18.24 -21.31 0.02
C ARG A 35 19.10 -21.12 1.27
N ARG A 36 19.03 -19.96 1.91
CA ARG A 36 19.68 -19.74 3.22
C ARG A 36 19.12 -20.65 4.30
N ALA A 37 17.85 -21.02 4.18
CA ALA A 37 17.19 -22.05 5.01
C ALA A 37 17.40 -23.48 4.47
N ASP A 38 18.47 -23.73 3.72
CA ASP A 38 18.92 -25.03 3.20
C ASP A 38 17.94 -25.76 2.26
N CYS A 39 17.02 -25.03 1.60
CA CYS A 39 16.09 -25.62 0.64
C CYS A 39 16.66 -25.68 -0.78
N ASP A 40 16.32 -26.74 -1.51
CA ASP A 40 16.47 -26.80 -2.97
C ASP A 40 15.30 -26.05 -3.63
N CYS A 41 15.60 -25.08 -4.50
CA CYS A 41 14.64 -24.08 -4.93
C CYS A 41 14.20 -24.26 -6.38
N ARG A 42 12.90 -24.13 -6.64
CA ARG A 42 12.33 -24.17 -8.00
C ARG A 42 11.34 -23.04 -8.22
N LEU A 43 11.39 -22.44 -9.41
CA LEU A 43 10.52 -21.33 -9.81
C LEU A 43 9.72 -21.69 -11.07
N LEU A 44 8.39 -21.67 -10.97
CA LEU A 44 7.48 -21.89 -12.09
C LEU A 44 6.82 -20.56 -12.50
N GLY A 45 7.00 -20.16 -13.75
CA GLY A 45 6.53 -18.88 -14.29
C GLY A 45 5.59 -19.03 -15.48
N ASN A 46 5.18 -17.90 -16.06
CA ASN A 46 4.37 -17.88 -17.27
C ASN A 46 5.18 -18.31 -18.51
N ARG A 47 4.54 -18.92 -19.51
CA ARG A 47 5.20 -19.27 -20.78
C ARG A 47 5.62 -18.07 -21.62
N ALA A 48 5.03 -16.91 -21.38
CA ALA A 48 5.47 -15.65 -22.00
C ALA A 48 6.77 -15.10 -21.39
N CYS A 49 7.26 -15.69 -20.30
CA CYS A 49 8.55 -15.34 -19.71
C CYS A 49 9.67 -15.57 -20.72
N ALA A 50 10.55 -14.59 -20.88
CA ALA A 50 11.72 -14.72 -21.75
C ALA A 50 12.58 -15.91 -21.31
N ALA A 51 13.15 -16.62 -22.29
CA ALA A 51 14.11 -17.68 -22.01
C ALA A 51 15.33 -17.10 -21.26
N GLY A 52 15.81 -17.83 -20.25
CA GLY A 52 16.96 -17.40 -19.44
C GLY A 52 16.63 -16.36 -18.36
N LEU A 53 15.35 -16.10 -18.05
CA LEU A 53 15.02 -15.33 -16.85
C LEU A 53 15.33 -16.17 -15.61
N GLU A 54 16.05 -15.57 -14.66
CA GLU A 54 16.45 -16.20 -13.41
C GLU A 54 16.06 -15.31 -12.23
N ALA A 55 15.76 -15.93 -11.09
CA ALA A 55 15.52 -15.24 -9.82
C ALA A 55 16.45 -15.84 -8.76
N ALA A 56 17.43 -15.07 -8.30
CA ALA A 56 18.46 -15.52 -7.37
C ALA A 56 19.09 -16.85 -7.82
N ASP A 57 19.66 -16.95 -9.02
CA ASP A 57 20.23 -18.19 -9.58
C ASP A 57 19.23 -19.37 -9.69
N CYS A 58 17.92 -19.09 -9.67
CA CYS A 58 16.87 -20.08 -9.93
C CYS A 58 16.30 -19.81 -11.32
N PRO A 59 16.59 -20.66 -12.32
CA PRO A 59 15.98 -20.52 -13.63
C PRO A 59 14.46 -20.62 -13.54
N VAL A 60 13.77 -19.71 -14.24
CA VAL A 60 12.31 -19.76 -14.36
C VAL A 60 11.93 -20.88 -15.33
N ARG A 61 11.16 -21.86 -14.85
CA ARG A 61 10.54 -22.85 -15.74
C ARG A 61 9.26 -22.26 -16.35
N PRO A 62 9.18 -22.07 -17.69
CA PRO A 62 7.99 -21.54 -18.34
C PRO A 62 6.87 -22.60 -18.34
N THR A 63 5.91 -22.46 -17.42
CA THR A 63 4.91 -23.49 -17.15
C THR A 63 3.51 -23.06 -17.57
N PHE A 64 3.08 -21.87 -17.17
CA PHE A 64 1.66 -21.48 -17.25
C PHE A 64 1.27 -20.80 -18.55
N THR A 65 0.17 -21.26 -19.14
CA THR A 65 -0.43 -20.67 -20.34
C THR A 65 -1.11 -19.33 -20.06
N ASN A 66 -1.76 -19.20 -18.90
CA ASN A 66 -2.50 -17.99 -18.52
C ASN A 66 -1.76 -17.26 -17.39
N SER A 67 -1.81 -15.93 -17.39
CA SER A 67 -1.39 -15.15 -16.22
C SER A 67 -2.45 -15.21 -15.11
N GLY A 68 -2.09 -14.89 -13.87
CA GLY A 68 -3.08 -14.78 -12.78
C GLY A 68 -4.01 -13.57 -12.93
N TYR A 69 -3.64 -12.59 -13.77
CA TYR A 69 -4.50 -11.46 -14.09
C TYR A 69 -5.65 -11.87 -15.02
N SER A 70 -6.88 -11.63 -14.57
CA SER A 70 -8.08 -11.90 -15.36
C SER A 70 -9.25 -11.01 -15.01
N LYS A 71 -9.97 -10.54 -16.03
CA LYS A 71 -11.31 -9.94 -15.90
C LYS A 71 -12.39 -10.91 -15.38
N TYR A 72 -12.08 -12.20 -15.33
CA TYR A 72 -12.99 -13.24 -14.84
C TYR A 72 -12.84 -13.50 -13.34
N THR A 73 -11.83 -12.91 -12.70
CA THR A 73 -11.62 -13.02 -11.25
C THR A 73 -12.56 -12.12 -10.45
N ILE A 74 -12.64 -12.31 -9.14
CA ILE A 74 -13.29 -11.38 -8.21
C ILE A 74 -12.67 -9.99 -8.34
N ALA A 75 -11.34 -9.90 -8.27
CA ALA A 75 -10.61 -8.65 -8.34
C ALA A 75 -10.87 -7.91 -9.66
N GLY A 76 -10.84 -8.62 -10.80
CA GLY A 76 -11.15 -8.04 -12.11
C GLY A 76 -12.62 -7.61 -12.28
N SER A 77 -13.50 -7.93 -11.33
CA SER A 77 -14.88 -7.44 -11.31
C SER A 77 -15.05 -6.14 -10.52
N LEU A 78 -14.07 -5.75 -9.70
CA LEU A 78 -14.16 -4.58 -8.81
C LEU A 78 -14.14 -3.23 -9.54
N ASP A 79 -13.62 -3.18 -10.77
CA ASP A 79 -13.63 -1.95 -11.59
C ASP A 79 -15.02 -1.60 -12.12
N ARG A 80 -16.01 -2.48 -11.93
CA ARG A 80 -17.41 -2.27 -12.32
C ARG A 80 -18.27 -1.76 -11.17
N LEU A 81 -17.67 -1.58 -10.00
CA LEU A 81 -18.34 -1.14 -8.80
C LEU A 81 -17.93 0.31 -8.49
N ASP A 82 -18.84 1.07 -7.90
CA ASP A 82 -18.46 2.35 -7.28
C ASP A 82 -17.58 2.14 -6.03
N GLY A 83 -17.09 3.23 -5.44
CA GLY A 83 -16.27 3.20 -4.21
C GLY A 83 -16.93 2.48 -3.02
N ARG A 84 -18.26 2.30 -3.08
CA ARG A 84 -19.10 1.66 -2.06
C ARG A 84 -19.55 0.25 -2.45
N GLY A 85 -19.04 -0.29 -3.56
CA GLY A 85 -19.33 -1.65 -4.01
C GLY A 85 -20.67 -1.82 -4.72
N ARG A 86 -21.33 -0.74 -5.12
CA ARG A 86 -22.61 -0.81 -5.85
C ARG A 86 -22.32 -1.04 -7.33
N SER A 87 -23.03 -2.00 -7.92
CA SER A 87 -23.05 -2.19 -9.36
C SER A 87 -24.05 -1.26 -10.02
N GLY A 88 -23.83 -0.92 -11.30
CA GLY A 88 -24.89 -0.33 -12.12
C GLY A 88 -26.14 -1.23 -12.18
N TRP A 89 -27.31 -0.62 -12.42
CA TRP A 89 -28.62 -1.28 -12.38
C TRP A 89 -28.86 -2.30 -13.51
N LEU A 90 -28.07 -2.25 -14.58
CA LEU A 90 -28.31 -3.08 -15.76
C LEU A 90 -28.14 -4.58 -15.43
N PRO A 91 -29.21 -5.39 -15.57
CA PRO A 91 -29.13 -6.83 -15.35
C PRO A 91 -28.17 -7.45 -16.36
N ARG A 92 -27.37 -8.42 -15.92
CA ARG A 92 -26.50 -9.16 -16.83
C ARG A 92 -27.32 -10.20 -17.58
N PRO A 93 -27.21 -10.27 -18.91
CA PRO A 93 -27.93 -11.28 -19.66
C PRO A 93 -27.42 -12.69 -19.30
N PRO A 94 -28.28 -13.72 -19.26
CA PRO A 94 -27.90 -15.07 -18.81
C PRO A 94 -26.71 -15.70 -19.56
N TRP A 95 -26.56 -15.38 -20.84
CA TRP A 95 -25.45 -15.88 -21.66
C TRP A 95 -24.09 -15.35 -21.18
N GLU A 96 -24.02 -14.13 -20.63
CA GLU A 96 -22.76 -13.57 -20.11
C GLU A 96 -22.32 -14.37 -18.87
N SER A 97 -23.27 -14.70 -17.99
CA SER A 97 -23.01 -15.53 -16.80
C SER A 97 -22.51 -16.93 -17.18
N ARG A 98 -23.18 -17.60 -18.14
CA ARG A 98 -22.74 -18.92 -18.65
C ARG A 98 -21.36 -18.85 -19.29
N HIS A 99 -21.11 -17.82 -20.12
CA HIS A 99 -19.81 -17.62 -20.75
C HIS A 99 -18.71 -17.42 -19.70
N ARG A 100 -18.95 -16.58 -18.69
CA ARG A 100 -17.99 -16.35 -17.59
C ARG A 100 -17.69 -17.62 -16.82
N ALA A 101 -18.73 -18.40 -16.47
CA ALA A 101 -18.55 -19.68 -15.78
C ALA A 101 -17.67 -20.63 -16.59
N ARG A 102 -17.95 -20.78 -17.90
CA ARG A 102 -17.13 -21.60 -18.80
C ARG A 102 -15.68 -21.12 -18.87
N ARG A 103 -15.46 -19.80 -19.03
CA ARG A 103 -14.10 -19.23 -19.09
C ARG A 103 -13.32 -19.40 -17.80
N ARG A 104 -13.98 -19.37 -16.64
CA ARG A 104 -13.33 -19.66 -15.34
C ARG A 104 -12.92 -21.12 -15.28
N GLU A 105 -13.83 -22.03 -15.62
CA GLU A 105 -13.55 -23.47 -15.63
C GLU A 105 -12.41 -23.83 -16.59
N GLU A 106 -12.40 -23.28 -17.81
CA GLU A 106 -11.30 -23.44 -18.77
C GLU A 106 -9.94 -23.01 -18.18
N ARG A 107 -9.91 -21.91 -17.41
CA ARG A 107 -8.69 -21.41 -16.75
C ARG A 107 -8.25 -22.30 -15.60
N ILE A 108 -9.18 -22.72 -14.74
CA ILE A 108 -8.91 -23.65 -13.62
C ILE A 108 -8.33 -24.96 -14.16
N ALA A 109 -8.96 -25.55 -15.19
CA ALA A 109 -8.50 -26.78 -15.82
C ALA A 109 -7.13 -26.62 -16.47
N THR A 110 -6.90 -25.49 -17.16
CA THR A 110 -5.60 -25.20 -17.78
C THR A 110 -4.49 -25.03 -16.75
N PHE A 111 -4.74 -24.28 -15.68
CA PHE A 111 -3.76 -24.11 -14.59
C PHE A 111 -3.42 -25.45 -13.95
N ALA A 112 -4.44 -26.27 -13.65
CA ALA A 112 -4.25 -27.58 -13.05
C ALA A 112 -3.40 -28.50 -13.92
N ARG A 113 -3.71 -28.58 -15.22
CA ARG A 113 -2.94 -29.36 -16.20
C ARG A 113 -1.49 -28.88 -16.32
N ASP A 114 -1.28 -27.56 -16.37
CA ASP A 114 0.04 -26.98 -16.53
C ASP A 114 0.93 -27.25 -15.29
N LEU A 115 0.34 -27.26 -14.08
CA LEU A 115 1.06 -27.49 -12.81
C LEU A 115 1.33 -28.98 -12.52
N ALA A 116 0.46 -29.88 -12.94
CA ALA A 116 0.49 -31.30 -12.56
C ALA A 116 1.86 -31.99 -12.72
N PRO A 117 2.63 -31.79 -13.82
CA PRO A 117 3.94 -32.42 -13.96
C PRO A 117 4.93 -32.05 -12.85
N ALA A 118 4.89 -30.81 -12.36
CA ALA A 118 5.80 -30.37 -11.30
C ALA A 118 5.42 -30.95 -9.93
N LEU A 119 4.12 -31.19 -9.69
CA LEU A 119 3.66 -31.79 -8.43
C LEU A 119 4.06 -33.26 -8.29
N ALA A 120 4.20 -33.98 -9.39
CA ALA A 120 4.63 -35.38 -9.39
C ALA A 120 6.07 -35.58 -8.88
N GLU A 121 6.86 -34.51 -8.84
CA GLU A 121 8.26 -34.54 -8.39
C GLU A 121 8.41 -34.25 -6.89
N LEU A 122 7.35 -33.81 -6.21
CA LEU A 122 7.36 -33.41 -4.81
C LEU A 122 7.34 -34.59 -3.83
N ARG A 123 7.91 -34.37 -2.65
CA ARG A 123 8.06 -35.36 -1.56
C ARG A 123 7.51 -34.79 -0.26
N SER A 124 7.34 -35.69 0.72
CA SER A 124 6.95 -35.28 2.07
C SER A 124 7.95 -34.29 2.66
N GLY A 125 7.45 -33.22 3.28
CA GLY A 125 8.26 -32.15 3.85
C GLY A 125 8.57 -31.00 2.88
N ASP A 126 8.32 -31.15 1.58
CA ASP A 126 8.47 -30.05 0.61
C ASP A 126 7.45 -28.94 0.84
N VAL A 127 7.73 -27.75 0.32
CA VAL A 127 6.87 -26.57 0.46
C VAL A 127 6.56 -25.98 -0.91
N VAL A 128 5.29 -25.65 -1.14
CA VAL A 128 4.80 -24.99 -2.35
C VAL A 128 4.13 -23.67 -2.00
N LEU A 129 4.63 -22.59 -2.57
CA LEU A 129 4.04 -21.25 -2.47
C LEU A 129 3.51 -20.79 -3.83
N LEU A 130 2.19 -20.67 -3.95
CA LEU A 130 1.56 -19.92 -5.03
C LEU A 130 1.59 -18.42 -4.68
N ALA A 131 2.61 -17.72 -5.17
CA ALA A 131 2.96 -16.37 -4.73
C ALA A 131 1.97 -15.29 -5.21
N THR A 132 1.33 -15.48 -6.35
CA THR A 132 0.28 -14.58 -6.85
C THR A 132 -0.95 -15.38 -7.21
N ALA A 133 -1.90 -15.47 -6.27
CA ALA A 133 -3.11 -16.27 -6.40
C ALA A 133 -4.38 -15.42 -6.55
N SER A 134 -5.27 -15.84 -7.44
CA SER A 134 -6.70 -15.56 -7.35
C SER A 134 -7.48 -16.80 -6.95
N GLU A 135 -8.79 -16.67 -6.77
CA GLU A 135 -9.67 -17.82 -6.53
C GLU A 135 -9.62 -18.88 -7.63
N LEU A 136 -9.26 -18.51 -8.87
CA LEU A 136 -9.14 -19.45 -9.98
C LEU A 136 -7.86 -20.29 -9.89
N GLU A 137 -6.72 -19.67 -9.56
CA GLU A 137 -5.47 -20.41 -9.38
C GLU A 137 -5.51 -21.28 -8.11
N ILE A 138 -6.16 -20.83 -7.04
CA ILE A 138 -6.37 -21.66 -5.83
C ILE A 138 -7.17 -22.91 -6.15
N ALA A 139 -8.28 -22.77 -6.90
CA ALA A 139 -9.06 -23.93 -7.35
C ALA A 139 -8.28 -24.83 -8.31
N GLY A 140 -7.47 -24.23 -9.20
CA GLY A 140 -6.60 -24.95 -10.11
C GLY A 140 -5.53 -25.76 -9.37
N LEU A 141 -4.92 -25.19 -8.32
CA LEU A 141 -3.96 -25.85 -7.44
C LEU A 141 -4.62 -27.05 -6.74
N ALA A 142 -5.78 -26.86 -6.11
CA ALA A 142 -6.50 -27.95 -5.45
C ALA A 142 -6.84 -29.10 -6.41
N ARG A 143 -7.27 -28.77 -7.64
CA ARG A 143 -7.54 -29.76 -8.69
C ARG A 143 -6.27 -30.48 -9.14
N ALA A 144 -5.15 -29.78 -9.27
CA ALA A 144 -3.86 -30.40 -9.61
C ALA A 144 -3.40 -31.38 -8.53
N ILE A 145 -3.53 -31.00 -7.25
CA ILE A 145 -3.19 -31.86 -6.11
C ILE A 145 -4.07 -33.11 -6.08
N ALA A 146 -5.39 -32.96 -6.25
CA ALA A 146 -6.31 -34.10 -6.29
C ALA A 146 -6.02 -35.06 -7.45
N GLY A 147 -5.62 -34.53 -8.61
CA GLY A 147 -5.26 -35.32 -9.79
C GLY A 147 -3.91 -36.02 -9.66
N ALA A 148 -2.89 -35.32 -9.14
CA ALA A 148 -1.53 -35.85 -9.02
C ALA A 148 -1.34 -36.76 -7.79
N ARG A 149 -2.13 -36.57 -6.73
CA ARG A 149 -2.04 -37.27 -5.44
C ARG A 149 -0.60 -37.31 -4.89
N PRO A 150 0.03 -36.13 -4.67
CA PRO A 150 1.40 -36.07 -4.19
C PRO A 150 1.52 -36.66 -2.77
N ALA A 151 2.75 -36.91 -2.31
CA ALA A 151 3.00 -37.45 -0.98
C ALA A 151 2.40 -36.56 0.12
N PRO A 152 1.91 -37.14 1.24
CA PRO A 152 1.41 -36.36 2.36
C PRO A 152 2.53 -35.56 3.03
N GLY A 153 2.17 -34.50 3.77
CA GLY A 153 3.12 -33.67 4.51
C GLY A 153 3.82 -32.58 3.68
N ILE A 154 3.29 -32.24 2.51
CA ILE A 154 3.72 -31.05 1.75
C ILE A 154 3.03 -29.81 2.34
N GLY A 155 3.78 -28.74 2.55
CA GLY A 155 3.24 -27.43 2.95
C GLY A 155 2.65 -26.70 1.75
N TRP A 156 1.32 -26.54 1.71
CA TRP A 156 0.62 -25.87 0.61
C TRP A 156 0.19 -24.46 1.00
N HIS A 157 0.69 -23.46 0.29
CA HIS A 157 0.42 -22.06 0.60
C HIS A 157 0.00 -21.28 -0.65
N ALA A 158 -1.00 -20.41 -0.51
CA ALA A 158 -1.42 -19.48 -1.56
C ALA A 158 -1.52 -18.06 -1.03
N LEU A 159 -0.90 -17.10 -1.74
CA LEU A 159 -0.85 -15.70 -1.38
C LEU A 159 -1.74 -14.85 -2.29
N VAL A 160 -2.73 -14.17 -1.71
CA VAL A 160 -3.64 -13.26 -2.42
C VAL A 160 -3.23 -11.80 -2.21
N HIS A 161 -3.27 -11.02 -3.30
CA HIS A 161 -2.82 -9.60 -3.31
C HIS A 161 -3.95 -8.59 -3.51
N PHE A 162 -5.14 -9.06 -3.86
CA PHE A 162 -6.23 -8.20 -4.31
C PHE A 162 -7.40 -8.19 -3.35
N PRO A 163 -8.05 -7.02 -3.15
CA PRO A 163 -9.27 -6.94 -2.39
C PRO A 163 -10.38 -7.73 -3.07
N VAL A 164 -11.33 -8.17 -2.25
CA VAL A 164 -12.56 -8.81 -2.73
C VAL A 164 -13.79 -7.94 -2.43
N TYR A 165 -13.66 -6.92 -1.58
CA TYR A 165 -14.69 -5.93 -1.27
C TYR A 165 -14.26 -4.49 -1.62
N ARG A 166 -15.25 -3.63 -1.93
CA ARG A 166 -15.13 -2.16 -1.97
C ARG A 166 -15.76 -1.54 -0.71
N GLY A 167 -15.49 -0.27 -0.44
CA GLY A 167 -16.05 0.44 0.72
C GLY A 167 -15.54 -0.13 2.04
N PHE A 168 -16.27 0.11 3.12
CA PHE A 168 -15.95 -0.29 4.50
C PHE A 168 -16.77 -1.51 4.93
N VAL A 169 -16.58 -2.03 6.16
CA VAL A 169 -17.31 -3.23 6.64
C VAL A 169 -18.83 -3.10 6.52
N ALA A 170 -19.37 -1.93 6.81
CA ALA A 170 -20.80 -1.64 6.65
C ALA A 170 -21.30 -1.80 5.20
N ASP A 171 -20.39 -1.88 4.23
CA ASP A 171 -20.67 -2.03 2.81
C ASP A 171 -20.49 -3.49 2.33
N TYR A 172 -20.02 -4.41 3.17
CA TYR A 172 -19.64 -5.77 2.75
C TYR A 172 -20.84 -6.69 2.52
N ASP A 173 -21.84 -6.66 3.40
CA ASP A 173 -23.02 -7.55 3.31
C ASP A 173 -23.72 -7.45 1.96
N ARG A 174 -23.89 -6.23 1.43
CA ARG A 174 -24.52 -6.01 0.12
C ARG A 174 -23.72 -6.54 -1.07
N GLN A 175 -22.43 -6.83 -0.88
CA GLN A 175 -21.55 -7.40 -1.89
C GLN A 175 -21.47 -8.94 -1.80
N ASP A 176 -22.02 -9.57 -0.76
CA ASP A 176 -21.82 -11.01 -0.55
C ASP A 176 -22.50 -11.87 -1.62
N SER A 177 -23.61 -11.42 -2.20
CA SER A 177 -24.30 -12.14 -3.27
C SER A 177 -23.43 -12.30 -4.52
N ARG A 178 -22.70 -11.26 -4.93
CA ARG A 178 -21.77 -11.34 -6.07
C ARG A 178 -20.54 -12.20 -5.81
N LEU A 179 -20.25 -12.48 -4.54
CA LEU A 179 -19.11 -13.27 -4.08
C LEU A 179 -19.44 -14.74 -3.81
N ALA A 180 -20.72 -15.12 -3.80
CA ALA A 180 -21.17 -16.48 -3.49
C ALA A 180 -20.46 -17.56 -4.31
N TRP A 181 -20.37 -17.38 -5.63
CA TRP A 181 -19.70 -18.35 -6.52
C TRP A 181 -18.21 -18.57 -6.16
N ALA A 182 -17.51 -17.52 -5.72
CA ALA A 182 -16.09 -17.61 -5.40
C ALA A 182 -15.88 -18.21 -4.01
N ARG A 183 -16.79 -17.90 -3.07
CA ARG A 183 -16.87 -18.56 -1.77
C ARG A 183 -17.03 -20.07 -1.93
N ASP A 184 -17.97 -20.50 -2.78
CA ASP A 184 -18.20 -21.92 -3.05
C ASP A 184 -16.96 -22.58 -3.67
N LEU A 185 -16.32 -21.89 -4.63
CA LEU A 185 -15.10 -22.35 -5.27
C LEU A 185 -13.93 -22.53 -4.28
N LEU A 186 -13.69 -21.54 -3.42
CA LEU A 186 -12.60 -21.58 -2.43
C LEU A 186 -12.87 -22.61 -1.33
N ARG A 187 -14.13 -22.78 -0.91
CA ARG A 187 -14.52 -23.83 0.04
C ARG A 187 -14.30 -25.22 -0.55
N ALA A 188 -14.69 -25.43 -1.81
CA ALA A 188 -14.42 -26.69 -2.50
C ALA A 188 -12.91 -26.97 -2.62
N ALA A 189 -12.10 -25.96 -2.90
CA ALA A 189 -10.64 -26.09 -2.94
C ALA A 189 -10.06 -26.52 -1.58
N ARG A 190 -10.50 -25.91 -0.46
CA ARG A 190 -10.07 -26.29 0.89
C ARG A 190 -10.59 -27.65 1.34
N ALA A 191 -11.80 -28.04 0.93
CA ALA A 191 -12.31 -29.39 1.19
C ALA A 191 -11.49 -30.45 0.44
N THR A 192 -10.96 -30.09 -0.74
CA THR A 192 -10.11 -30.97 -1.55
C THR A 192 -8.69 -31.07 -0.98
N VAL A 193 -8.16 -29.97 -0.43
CA VAL A 193 -6.82 -29.90 0.18
C VAL A 193 -6.93 -29.21 1.53
N PRO A 194 -7.26 -29.95 2.60
CA PRO A 194 -7.47 -29.39 3.94
C PRO A 194 -6.25 -28.64 4.50
N GLU A 195 -5.06 -29.05 4.10
CA GLU A 195 -3.77 -28.48 4.51
C GLU A 195 -3.43 -27.18 3.77
N LEU A 196 -4.23 -26.77 2.78
CA LEU A 196 -4.01 -25.54 2.03
C LEU A 196 -4.20 -24.31 2.94
N GLN A 197 -3.10 -23.61 3.18
CA GLN A 197 -3.08 -22.36 3.92
C GLN A 197 -3.21 -21.18 2.96
N LEU A 198 -4.16 -20.30 3.28
CA LEU A 198 -4.35 -19.06 2.54
C LEU A 198 -3.68 -17.93 3.30
N HIS A 199 -3.02 -17.05 2.55
CA HIS A 199 -2.34 -15.89 3.06
C HIS A 199 -2.69 -14.66 2.25
N ALA A 200 -2.60 -13.48 2.86
CA ALA A 200 -2.68 -12.19 2.19
C ALA A 200 -1.48 -11.32 2.53
N THR A 201 -1.25 -10.26 1.74
CA THR A 201 -0.13 -9.34 1.96
C THR A 201 -0.37 -8.30 3.04
N THR A 202 -1.61 -8.14 3.49
CA THR A 202 -2.00 -7.18 4.53
C THR A 202 -3.03 -7.82 5.45
N GLU A 203 -3.12 -7.32 6.69
CA GLU A 203 -4.12 -7.77 7.66
C GLU A 203 -5.54 -7.51 7.16
N GLU A 204 -5.78 -6.40 6.48
CA GLU A 204 -7.11 -6.08 5.95
C GLU A 204 -7.51 -6.99 4.79
N LEU A 205 -6.57 -7.34 3.92
CA LEU A 205 -6.83 -8.34 2.89
C LEU A 205 -7.08 -9.71 3.51
N ALA A 206 -6.30 -10.09 4.54
CA ALA A 206 -6.52 -11.34 5.26
C ALA A 206 -7.92 -11.38 5.86
N ALA A 207 -8.38 -10.31 6.51
CA ALA A 207 -9.73 -10.19 7.06
C ALA A 207 -10.82 -10.32 5.97
N GLN A 208 -10.67 -9.64 4.83
CA GLN A 208 -11.62 -9.76 3.71
C GLN A 208 -11.70 -11.18 3.17
N HIS A 209 -10.55 -11.84 2.96
CA HIS A 209 -10.53 -13.20 2.44
C HIS A 209 -10.99 -14.22 3.48
N ALA A 210 -10.70 -14.01 4.77
CA ALA A 210 -11.21 -14.84 5.86
C ALA A 210 -12.73 -14.82 5.91
N ARG A 211 -13.34 -13.64 5.76
CA ARG A 211 -14.80 -13.49 5.61
C ARG A 211 -15.31 -14.20 4.35
N LEU A 212 -14.62 -14.06 3.23
CA LEU A 212 -15.02 -14.70 1.97
C LEU A 212 -15.05 -16.22 2.11
N VAL A 213 -14.00 -16.84 2.65
CA VAL A 213 -13.86 -18.31 2.73
C VAL A 213 -14.59 -18.91 3.93
N GLY A 214 -14.79 -18.14 5.01
CA GLY A 214 -15.34 -18.62 6.27
C GLY A 214 -14.31 -19.38 7.11
N GLY A 215 -13.08 -18.88 7.20
CA GLY A 215 -12.00 -19.50 7.97
C GLY A 215 -10.72 -18.65 7.98
N PRO A 216 -9.66 -19.10 8.66
CA PRO A 216 -8.46 -18.29 8.84
C PRO A 216 -7.73 -18.05 7.52
N VAL A 217 -7.22 -16.83 7.36
CA VAL A 217 -6.28 -16.41 6.32
C VAL A 217 -5.13 -15.70 7.03
N GLY A 218 -3.91 -16.20 6.84
CA GLY A 218 -2.72 -15.63 7.44
C GLY A 218 -2.26 -14.36 6.73
N VAL A 219 -1.27 -13.68 7.32
CA VAL A 219 -0.53 -12.61 6.64
C VAL A 219 0.84 -13.15 6.28
N LEU A 220 1.28 -12.94 5.06
CA LEU A 220 2.69 -13.05 4.69
C LEU A 220 3.23 -11.65 4.37
N PRO A 221 4.39 -11.27 4.94
CA PRO A 221 4.97 -9.97 4.64
C PRO A 221 5.34 -9.89 3.16
N TYR A 222 5.33 -8.68 2.61
CA TYR A 222 5.81 -8.44 1.25
C TYR A 222 7.31 -8.10 1.32
N PRO A 223 8.20 -8.96 0.80
CA PRO A 223 9.63 -8.74 0.85
C PRO A 223 10.03 -7.52 0.01
N ILE A 224 10.90 -6.69 0.57
CA ILE A 224 11.63 -5.65 -0.17
C ILE A 224 12.87 -6.25 -0.82
N GLN A 225 13.33 -5.64 -1.91
CA GLN A 225 14.58 -6.04 -2.55
C GLN A 225 15.78 -5.76 -1.63
N SER A 226 16.61 -6.78 -1.38
CA SER A 226 17.82 -6.64 -0.57
C SER A 226 18.83 -5.70 -1.21
N ALA A 227 18.84 -5.61 -2.55
CA ALA A 227 19.71 -4.68 -3.29
C ALA A 227 19.44 -3.21 -2.97
N LEU A 228 18.23 -2.87 -2.47
CA LEU A 228 17.89 -1.51 -2.05
C LEU A 228 18.36 -1.19 -0.62
N VAL A 229 18.74 -2.22 0.15
CA VAL A 229 19.23 -2.06 1.51
C VAL A 229 20.69 -1.59 1.48
N GLY A 230 20.93 -0.36 1.95
CA GLY A 230 22.27 0.22 2.04
C GLY A 230 22.62 1.20 0.91
N ALA A 231 21.74 1.38 -0.08
CA ALA A 231 21.90 2.40 -1.10
C ALA A 231 21.74 3.84 -0.57
N GLY A 232 21.27 4.00 0.67
CA GLY A 232 21.25 5.28 1.39
C GLY A 232 22.65 5.71 1.81
N GLY A 233 23.50 6.06 0.85
CA GLY A 233 24.78 6.70 1.11
C GLY A 233 24.60 8.07 1.79
N ASP A 234 25.68 8.59 2.38
CA ASP A 234 25.78 9.95 2.92
C ASP A 234 25.78 10.97 1.76
N HIS A 235 24.69 11.01 1.01
CA HIS A 235 24.52 11.91 -0.11
C HIS A 235 24.20 13.30 0.43
N ARG A 236 25.25 14.10 0.64
CA ARG A 236 25.12 15.56 0.74
C ARG A 236 24.74 16.09 -0.63
N HIS A 237 23.44 16.25 -0.88
CA HIS A 237 22.95 16.79 -2.14
C HIS A 237 23.47 18.22 -2.34
N ARG A 238 24.45 18.39 -3.24
CA ARG A 238 24.94 19.71 -3.70
C ARG A 238 23.91 20.47 -4.56
N GLY A 239 22.72 19.90 -4.82
CA GLY A 239 21.73 20.39 -5.79
C GLY A 239 20.28 20.48 -5.29
N GLY A 240 20.06 20.53 -3.98
CA GLY A 240 18.71 20.58 -3.37
C GLY A 240 18.07 19.21 -3.17
N LEU A 241 16.91 19.18 -2.52
CA LEU A 241 16.19 17.94 -2.19
C LEU A 241 15.48 17.36 -3.43
N ARG A 242 15.52 16.04 -3.59
CA ARG A 242 14.86 15.31 -4.68
C ARG A 242 13.56 14.64 -4.20
N VAL A 243 12.45 15.04 -4.81
CA VAL A 243 11.12 14.45 -4.62
C VAL A 243 10.83 13.50 -5.77
N SER A 244 10.68 12.21 -5.49
CA SER A 244 10.43 11.20 -6.52
C SER A 244 8.99 10.69 -6.52
N CYS A 245 8.50 10.37 -7.72
CA CYS A 245 7.26 9.64 -7.98
C CYS A 245 7.62 8.43 -8.84
N LEU A 246 7.90 7.29 -8.21
CA LEU A 246 8.34 6.08 -8.90
C LEU A 246 7.20 5.08 -9.18
N GLY A 247 7.44 4.20 -10.14
CA GLY A 247 6.54 3.18 -10.65
C GLY A 247 5.61 3.66 -11.76
N ASP A 248 4.92 2.71 -12.40
CA ASP A 248 4.06 2.99 -13.54
C ASP A 248 3.05 4.11 -13.27
N ALA A 249 2.89 5.03 -14.23
CA ALA A 249 1.86 6.05 -14.21
C ALA A 249 0.48 5.43 -14.41
N ARG A 250 -0.40 5.58 -13.42
CA ARG A 250 -1.75 4.99 -13.40
C ARG A 250 -2.73 5.92 -12.67
N PRO A 251 -4.03 5.90 -13.00
CA PRO A 251 -5.02 6.74 -12.33
C PRO A 251 -5.06 6.54 -10.81
N GLU A 252 -5.00 5.28 -10.37
CA GLU A 252 -5.05 4.93 -8.96
C GLU A 252 -3.81 5.31 -8.17
N LYS A 253 -2.71 5.66 -8.84
CA LYS A 253 -1.50 6.18 -8.20
C LYS A 253 -1.47 7.71 -8.16
N GLY A 254 -2.55 8.36 -8.62
CA GLY A 254 -2.67 9.82 -8.62
C GLY A 254 -1.80 10.49 -9.68
N SER A 255 -1.33 9.78 -10.70
CA SER A 255 -0.41 10.33 -11.72
C SER A 255 -0.98 11.54 -12.46
N GLN A 256 -2.31 11.63 -12.57
CA GLN A 256 -3.03 12.77 -13.14
C GLN A 256 -2.90 14.06 -12.32
N ALA A 257 -2.63 13.97 -11.02
CA ALA A 257 -2.52 15.11 -10.12
C ALA A 257 -1.11 15.72 -10.07
N LEU A 258 -0.09 14.99 -10.53
CA LEU A 258 1.32 15.39 -10.43
C LEU A 258 1.62 16.79 -11.00
N PRO A 259 1.10 17.22 -12.18
CA PRO A 259 1.38 18.56 -12.69
C PRO A 259 0.85 19.67 -11.78
N ALA A 260 -0.31 19.45 -11.16
CA ALA A 260 -0.90 20.42 -10.23
C ALA A 260 -0.08 20.49 -8.94
N ILE A 261 0.38 19.34 -8.42
CA ILE A 261 1.25 19.28 -7.24
C ILE A 261 2.57 20.00 -7.52
N VAL A 262 3.23 19.71 -8.64
CA VAL A 262 4.48 20.36 -9.04
C VAL A 262 4.27 21.88 -9.16
N SER A 263 3.22 22.31 -9.88
CA SER A 263 2.91 23.74 -10.02
C SER A 263 2.68 24.43 -8.67
N ALA A 264 1.91 23.81 -7.78
CA ALA A 264 1.65 24.34 -6.44
C ALA A 264 2.91 24.38 -5.57
N ALA A 265 3.79 23.38 -5.69
CA ALA A 265 5.07 23.35 -5.01
C ALA A 265 6.00 24.46 -5.50
N LEU A 266 6.09 24.68 -6.81
CA LEU A 266 6.93 25.75 -7.38
C LEU A 266 6.44 27.16 -7.07
N ALA A 267 5.18 27.32 -6.67
CA ALA A 267 4.64 28.57 -6.17
C ALA A 267 5.04 28.87 -4.70
N ASP A 268 5.58 27.89 -3.97
CA ASP A 268 6.06 28.06 -2.59
C ASP A 268 7.57 28.39 -2.59
N PRO A 269 7.99 29.56 -2.09
CA PRO A 269 9.40 29.93 -1.99
C PRO A 269 10.26 28.93 -1.20
N LEU A 270 9.70 28.21 -0.21
CA LEU A 270 10.45 27.19 0.55
C LEU A 270 10.83 25.98 -0.31
N LEU A 271 10.13 25.78 -1.43
CA LEU A 271 10.32 24.64 -2.33
C LEU A 271 11.08 25.02 -3.62
N ALA A 272 11.56 26.26 -3.75
CA ALA A 272 12.24 26.74 -4.95
C ALA A 272 13.50 25.93 -5.34
N GLY A 273 14.16 25.29 -4.36
CA GLY A 273 15.33 24.44 -4.57
C GLY A 273 15.04 22.94 -4.74
N VAL A 274 13.77 22.54 -4.74
CA VAL A 274 13.37 21.12 -4.85
C VAL A 274 13.34 20.68 -6.31
N ARG A 275 13.84 19.47 -6.59
CA ARG A 275 13.74 18.81 -7.90
C ARG A 275 12.76 17.65 -7.85
N PHE A 276 11.95 17.49 -8.89
CA PHE A 276 11.03 16.38 -9.03
C PHE A 276 11.58 15.33 -9.98
N ALA A 277 11.46 14.04 -9.63
CA ALA A 277 11.80 12.92 -10.48
C ALA A 277 10.55 12.07 -10.74
N VAL A 278 10.07 12.02 -11.97
CA VAL A 278 8.80 11.35 -12.28
C VAL A 278 9.04 10.22 -13.27
N GLN A 279 8.71 9.00 -12.87
CA GLN A 279 8.68 7.86 -13.79
C GLN A 279 7.44 7.94 -14.69
N THR A 280 7.64 7.77 -16.00
CA THR A 280 6.63 8.15 -17.02
C THR A 280 6.04 6.99 -17.82
N ASN A 281 6.41 5.75 -17.52
CA ASN A 281 5.83 4.61 -18.22
C ASN A 281 4.36 4.41 -17.85
N LEU A 282 3.50 4.19 -18.84
CA LEU A 282 2.08 3.97 -18.62
C LEU A 282 1.83 2.56 -18.10
N GLY A 283 1.06 2.45 -17.01
CA GLY A 283 0.63 1.16 -16.46
C GLY A 283 -0.66 0.62 -17.09
N PHE A 284 -1.00 1.09 -18.29
CA PHE A 284 -2.19 0.71 -19.05
C PHE A 284 -1.89 0.83 -20.56
N ASP A 285 -2.76 0.23 -21.39
CA ASP A 285 -2.63 0.31 -22.85
C ASP A 285 -2.68 1.77 -23.33
N VAL A 286 -1.63 2.22 -24.03
CA VAL A 286 -1.52 3.57 -24.60
C VAL A 286 -2.69 3.96 -25.50
N ARG A 287 -3.40 2.98 -26.08
CA ARG A 287 -4.58 3.17 -26.92
C ARG A 287 -5.88 3.29 -26.12
N SER A 288 -5.81 3.17 -24.80
CA SER A 288 -7.00 3.15 -23.96
C SER A 288 -7.78 4.46 -24.04
N ARG A 289 -9.09 4.34 -24.21
CA ARG A 289 -10.04 5.46 -24.28
C ARG A 289 -10.79 5.70 -22.97
N ALA A 290 -10.33 5.12 -21.85
CA ALA A 290 -10.89 5.47 -20.54
C ALA A 290 -10.55 6.93 -20.21
N ALA A 291 -11.50 7.66 -19.61
CA ALA A 291 -11.32 9.08 -19.29
C ALA A 291 -10.14 9.31 -18.33
N GLU A 292 -10.01 8.44 -17.32
CA GLU A 292 -8.92 8.46 -16.34
C GLU A 292 -7.55 8.18 -16.96
N HIS A 293 -7.44 7.23 -17.89
CA HIS A 293 -6.21 6.97 -18.65
C HIS A 293 -5.78 8.18 -19.48
N ARG A 294 -6.72 8.81 -20.18
CA ARG A 294 -6.43 10.06 -20.92
C ARG A 294 -5.99 11.19 -20.00
N ALA A 295 -6.52 11.27 -18.78
CA ALA A 295 -6.11 12.28 -17.80
C ALA A 295 -4.65 12.09 -17.40
N VAL A 296 -4.22 10.84 -17.13
CA VAL A 296 -2.81 10.52 -16.85
C VAL A 296 -1.93 10.86 -18.06
N SER A 297 -2.29 10.45 -19.28
CA SER A 297 -1.49 10.77 -20.48
C SER A 297 -1.34 12.27 -20.70
N ARG A 298 -2.40 13.07 -20.47
CA ARG A 298 -2.31 14.54 -20.53
C ARG A 298 -1.40 15.11 -19.45
N ALA A 299 -1.48 14.58 -18.24
CA ALA A 299 -0.64 15.02 -17.12
C ALA A 299 0.85 14.80 -17.42
N LEU A 300 1.21 13.62 -17.93
CA LEU A 300 2.59 13.35 -18.35
C LEU A 300 3.05 14.30 -19.47
N ALA A 301 2.19 14.60 -20.44
CA ALA A 301 2.52 15.57 -21.49
C ALA A 301 2.76 17.00 -20.96
N VAL A 302 2.07 17.40 -19.88
CA VAL A 302 2.35 18.68 -19.19
C VAL A 302 3.74 18.65 -18.55
N LEU A 303 4.06 17.59 -17.80
CA LEU A 303 5.37 17.43 -17.16
C LEU A 303 6.50 17.38 -18.20
N THR A 304 6.29 16.72 -19.34
CA THR A 304 7.25 16.72 -20.46
C THR A 304 7.52 18.12 -20.99
N ARG A 305 6.49 18.95 -21.18
CA ARG A 305 6.68 20.35 -21.60
C ARG A 305 7.42 21.16 -20.55
N GLN A 306 7.12 20.96 -19.26
CA GLN A 306 7.83 21.64 -18.16
C GLN A 306 9.32 21.24 -18.12
N ALA A 307 9.62 19.95 -18.25
CA ALA A 307 11.00 19.45 -18.30
C ALA A 307 11.75 20.02 -19.52
N ALA A 308 11.14 20.02 -20.70
CA ALA A 308 11.73 20.57 -21.93
C ALA A 308 12.00 22.08 -21.84
N ALA A 309 11.21 22.82 -21.04
CA ALA A 309 11.40 24.24 -20.78
C ALA A 309 12.47 24.53 -19.70
N GLY A 310 13.23 23.52 -19.26
CA GLY A 310 14.23 23.66 -18.19
C GLY A 310 13.64 23.75 -16.78
N GLY A 311 12.38 23.35 -16.61
CA GLY A 311 11.75 23.28 -15.29
C GLY A 311 12.41 22.24 -14.37
N PRO A 312 12.12 22.27 -13.06
CA PRO A 312 12.77 21.41 -12.06
C PRO A 312 12.17 19.99 -12.03
N VAL A 313 11.87 19.42 -13.20
CA VAL A 313 11.28 18.09 -13.37
C VAL A 313 12.20 17.23 -14.24
N ASP A 314 12.77 16.20 -13.65
CA ASP A 314 13.51 15.15 -14.32
C ASP A 314 12.53 14.00 -14.67
N LEU A 315 12.41 13.66 -15.95
CA LEU A 315 11.59 12.52 -16.38
C LEU A 315 12.43 11.26 -16.44
N LEU A 316 11.92 10.18 -15.85
CA LEU A 316 12.50 8.85 -15.92
C LEU A 316 11.66 8.02 -16.92
N PRO A 317 12.13 7.85 -18.17
CA PRO A 317 11.35 7.18 -19.20
C PRO A 317 11.37 5.66 -19.06
N GLY A 318 10.24 5.03 -19.40
CA GLY A 318 10.14 3.58 -19.51
C GLY A 318 10.04 2.84 -18.17
N PRO A 319 9.79 1.51 -18.22
CA PRO A 319 10.07 0.67 -17.07
C PRO A 319 11.57 0.75 -16.79
N LEU A 320 11.93 1.09 -15.56
CA LEU A 320 13.33 1.11 -15.14
C LEU A 320 13.82 -0.33 -14.96
N ASP A 321 15.04 -0.62 -15.42
CA ASP A 321 15.71 -1.85 -14.99
C ASP A 321 16.06 -1.77 -13.50
N GLU A 322 16.47 -2.90 -12.93
CA GLU A 322 16.75 -3.01 -11.50
C GLU A 322 17.80 -1.99 -11.01
N ALA A 323 18.88 -1.80 -11.78
CA ALA A 323 19.96 -0.90 -11.40
C ALA A 323 19.54 0.58 -11.50
N ALA A 324 18.79 0.94 -12.54
CA ALA A 324 18.24 2.28 -12.72
C ALA A 324 17.17 2.59 -11.68
N TYR A 325 16.32 1.63 -11.33
CA TYR A 325 15.34 1.75 -10.25
C TYR A 325 16.03 1.94 -8.90
N ALA A 326 17.03 1.11 -8.59
CA ALA A 326 17.80 1.21 -7.35
C ALA A 326 18.50 2.57 -7.23
N ARG A 327 19.13 3.07 -8.30
CA ARG A 327 19.71 4.42 -8.33
C ARG A 327 18.65 5.50 -8.13
N ALA A 328 17.52 5.41 -8.83
CA ALA A 328 16.45 6.39 -8.69
C ALA A 328 15.90 6.45 -7.26
N LEU A 329 15.74 5.29 -6.59
CA LEU A 329 15.32 5.23 -5.20
C LEU A 329 16.41 5.77 -4.26
N ALA A 330 17.68 5.40 -4.48
CA ALA A 330 18.82 5.87 -3.69
C ALA A 330 18.99 7.39 -3.74
N ASP A 331 18.76 7.98 -4.91
CA ASP A 331 18.82 9.44 -5.12
C ASP A 331 17.61 10.18 -4.51
N THR A 332 16.60 9.48 -4.01
CA THR A 332 15.36 10.08 -3.50
C THR A 332 15.49 10.49 -2.03
N ASP A 333 15.21 11.76 -1.74
CA ASP A 333 15.05 12.28 -0.38
C ASP A 333 13.63 12.07 0.14
N ILE A 334 12.65 12.39 -0.72
CA ILE A 334 11.22 12.39 -0.41
C ILE A 334 10.49 11.57 -1.47
N MET A 335 9.74 10.54 -1.06
CA MET A 335 8.89 9.76 -1.95
C MET A 335 7.45 10.27 -1.91
N LEU A 336 6.92 10.76 -3.02
CA LEU A 336 5.55 11.28 -3.11
C LEU A 336 4.60 10.24 -3.72
N LEU A 337 3.59 9.83 -2.95
CA LEU A 337 2.65 8.75 -3.29
C LEU A 337 1.19 9.21 -3.08
N PRO A 338 0.65 10.05 -3.98
CA PRO A 338 -0.69 10.61 -3.85
C PRO A 338 -1.75 9.63 -4.36
N TYR A 339 -1.71 8.39 -3.87
CA TYR A 339 -2.51 7.30 -4.41
C TYR A 339 -4.00 7.45 -4.05
N ASP A 340 -4.85 6.84 -4.87
CA ASP A 340 -6.28 6.69 -4.59
C ASP A 340 -6.47 5.81 -3.35
N GLN A 341 -6.97 6.43 -2.29
CA GLN A 341 -7.21 5.75 -1.02
C GLN A 341 -8.28 4.67 -1.10
N GLU A 342 -9.31 4.82 -1.93
CA GLU A 342 -10.33 3.78 -2.06
C GLU A 342 -9.74 2.49 -2.65
N ARG A 343 -8.73 2.62 -3.52
CA ARG A 343 -8.04 1.49 -4.14
C ARG A 343 -6.91 0.94 -3.26
N TYR A 344 -6.13 1.80 -2.60
CA TYR A 344 -4.98 1.39 -1.77
C TYR A 344 -5.27 1.25 -0.28
N ARG A 345 -6.54 1.37 0.15
CA ARG A 345 -6.94 1.23 1.57
C ARG A 345 -6.41 -0.03 2.23
N VAL A 346 -6.51 -1.15 1.52
CA VAL A 346 -6.15 -2.49 2.00
C VAL A 346 -4.99 -3.10 1.22
N ARG A 347 -4.56 -2.49 0.11
CA ARG A 347 -3.52 -3.05 -0.75
C ARG A 347 -2.14 -2.71 -0.22
N CYS A 348 -1.24 -3.68 -0.28
CA CYS A 348 0.18 -3.43 -0.12
C CYS A 348 0.69 -2.51 -1.24
N SER A 349 1.59 -1.60 -0.90
CA SER A 349 2.38 -0.79 -1.82
C SER A 349 3.85 -1.09 -1.62
N GLY A 350 4.45 -1.83 -2.57
CA GLY A 350 5.88 -2.16 -2.52
C GLY A 350 6.76 -0.91 -2.41
N ILE A 351 6.42 0.15 -3.17
CA ILE A 351 7.18 1.42 -3.18
C ILE A 351 7.17 2.09 -1.80
N VAL A 352 6.10 1.98 -1.01
CA VAL A 352 6.09 2.48 0.39
C VAL A 352 7.09 1.71 1.24
N LEU A 353 7.10 0.37 1.14
CA LEU A 353 8.03 -0.47 1.91
C LEU A 353 9.48 -0.20 1.51
N GLU A 354 9.75 -0.13 0.22
CA GLU A 354 11.08 0.18 -0.34
C GLU A 354 11.56 1.55 0.12
N SER A 355 10.69 2.57 0.09
CA SER A 355 11.02 3.92 0.57
C SER A 355 11.34 3.93 2.07
N LEU A 356 10.47 3.33 2.88
CA LEU A 356 10.68 3.24 4.33
C LEU A 356 11.95 2.45 4.67
N ALA A 357 12.21 1.34 3.98
CA ALA A 357 13.39 0.53 4.18
C ALA A 357 14.69 1.21 3.71
N GLY A 358 14.60 2.10 2.72
CA GLY A 358 15.68 2.98 2.28
C GLY A 358 15.88 4.21 3.18
N GLY A 359 15.01 4.43 4.19
CA GLY A 359 15.01 5.63 5.02
C GLY A 359 14.62 6.90 4.26
N VAL A 360 13.99 6.76 3.09
CA VAL A 360 13.40 7.84 2.30
C VAL A 360 12.14 8.33 3.02
N VAL A 361 11.90 9.65 3.04
CA VAL A 361 10.75 10.24 3.72
C VAL A 361 9.51 10.12 2.82
N PRO A 362 8.50 9.29 3.15
CA PRO A 362 7.34 9.17 2.28
C PRO A 362 6.30 10.24 2.61
N ILE A 363 5.65 10.78 1.57
CA ILE A 363 4.41 11.54 1.65
C ILE A 363 3.33 10.69 0.99
N VAL A 364 2.44 10.14 1.81
CA VAL A 364 1.41 9.19 1.35
C VAL A 364 0.03 9.72 1.61
N THR A 365 -0.92 9.40 0.74
CA THR A 365 -2.33 9.56 1.10
C THR A 365 -2.67 8.66 2.30
N GLY A 366 -3.47 9.19 3.23
CA GLY A 366 -3.81 8.53 4.49
C GLY A 366 -5.17 7.85 4.52
N GLY A 367 -5.45 7.12 5.60
CA GLY A 367 -6.70 6.37 5.76
C GLY A 367 -6.67 4.94 5.21
N GLY A 368 -5.48 4.48 4.81
CA GLY A 368 -5.23 3.16 4.25
C GLY A 368 -3.94 2.54 4.76
N TRP A 369 -3.59 1.40 4.18
CA TRP A 369 -2.45 0.57 4.57
C TRP A 369 -1.12 1.30 4.52
N MET A 370 -0.93 2.19 3.53
CA MET A 370 0.32 2.94 3.35
C MET A 370 0.68 3.80 4.57
N ALA A 371 -0.28 4.58 5.10
CA ALA A 371 -0.03 5.43 6.27
C ALA A 371 0.14 4.61 7.56
N ARG A 372 -0.48 3.43 7.66
CA ARG A 372 -0.31 2.54 8.82
C ARG A 372 1.11 2.04 8.99
N GLN A 373 1.90 1.96 7.91
CA GLN A 373 3.29 1.47 7.97
C GLN A 373 4.21 2.33 8.87
N PHE A 374 3.78 3.55 9.22
CA PHE A 374 4.50 4.42 10.13
C PHE A 374 3.56 5.17 11.10
N ALA A 375 2.36 4.62 11.37
CA ALA A 375 1.41 5.20 12.32
C ALA A 375 1.94 5.22 13.76
N GLU A 376 2.64 4.17 14.19
CA GLU A 376 3.24 4.09 15.52
C GLU A 376 4.32 5.18 15.75
N PRO A 377 5.31 5.38 14.85
CA PRO A 377 6.19 6.54 14.90
C PRO A 377 5.46 7.90 14.97
N LEU A 378 4.39 8.08 14.20
CA LEU A 378 3.59 9.32 14.23
C LEU A 378 2.93 9.53 15.59
N ARG A 379 2.31 8.49 16.17
CA ARG A 379 1.65 8.55 17.47
C ARG A 379 2.64 8.90 18.58
N ARG A 380 3.79 8.23 18.62
CA ARG A 380 4.85 8.53 19.60
C ARG A 380 5.37 9.95 19.47
N HIS A 381 5.56 10.44 18.25
CA HIS A 381 5.99 11.82 18.01
C HIS A 381 4.96 12.83 18.50
N ALA A 382 3.68 12.65 18.15
CA ALA A 382 2.59 13.51 18.60
C ALA A 382 2.45 13.51 20.13
N GLY A 383 2.52 12.34 20.77
CA GLY A 383 2.50 12.20 22.23
C GLY A 383 3.68 12.91 22.91
N ALA A 384 4.90 12.74 22.40
CA ALA A 384 6.09 13.41 22.91
C ALA A 384 6.09 14.93 22.68
N ALA A 385 5.51 15.40 21.57
CA ALA A 385 5.29 16.82 21.34
C ALA A 385 4.28 17.40 22.35
N ALA A 386 3.16 16.71 22.56
CA ALA A 386 2.14 17.12 23.52
C ALA A 386 2.67 17.14 24.96
N ALA A 387 3.43 16.13 25.37
CA ALA A 387 3.98 16.02 26.72
C ALA A 387 5.02 17.12 27.06
N ARG A 388 5.70 17.68 26.05
CA ARG A 388 6.70 18.74 26.23
C ARG A 388 6.13 20.16 26.07
N ALA A 389 4.88 20.29 25.65
CA ALA A 389 4.24 21.57 25.39
C ALA A 389 3.30 21.98 26.52
N GLU A 390 3.13 23.29 26.72
CA GLU A 390 2.12 23.81 27.64
C GLU A 390 0.74 23.72 26.99
N VAL A 391 -0.26 23.21 27.71
CA VAL A 391 -1.65 23.19 27.24
C VAL A 391 -2.27 24.57 27.44
N LEU A 392 -2.59 25.24 26.34
CA LEU A 392 -3.21 26.56 26.35
C LEU A 392 -4.75 26.51 26.33
N ASP A 393 -5.32 25.49 25.68
CA ASP A 393 -6.76 25.22 25.63
C ASP A 393 -6.99 23.73 25.30
N GLU A 394 -8.09 23.16 25.78
CA GLU A 394 -8.49 21.79 25.46
C GLU A 394 -10.01 21.71 25.28
N ARG A 395 -10.44 21.00 24.23
CA ARG A 395 -11.84 20.72 23.93
C ARG A 395 -12.04 19.22 23.76
N LEU A 396 -12.97 18.67 24.53
CA LEU A 396 -13.45 17.29 24.39
C LEU A 396 -14.84 17.30 23.73
N ILE A 397 -14.98 16.55 22.64
CA ILE A 397 -16.26 16.30 22.00
C ILE A 397 -16.56 14.80 22.12
N ALA A 398 -17.48 14.45 23.03
CA ALA A 398 -17.91 13.07 23.25
C ALA A 398 -19.03 12.67 22.26
N GLY A 399 -18.92 11.46 21.73
CA GLY A 399 -19.89 10.85 20.81
C GLY A 399 -20.24 11.70 19.57
N PRO A 400 -19.25 12.30 18.86
CA PRO A 400 -19.54 13.18 17.75
C PRO A 400 -20.25 12.41 16.63
N ARG A 401 -21.32 13.00 16.10
CA ARG A 401 -22.03 12.44 14.94
C ARG A 401 -21.31 12.82 13.64
N LEU A 402 -20.32 12.02 13.27
CA LEU A 402 -19.59 12.19 12.02
C LEU A 402 -20.09 11.23 10.94
N GLY A 403 -20.50 11.77 9.79
CA GLY A 403 -20.93 10.97 8.64
C GLY A 403 -21.94 11.67 7.73
N GLY A 404 -22.26 11.05 6.61
CA GLY A 404 -23.26 11.58 5.66
C GLY A 404 -22.88 12.93 5.05
N GLY A 405 -21.58 13.22 4.89
CA GLY A 405 -21.08 14.50 4.38
C GLY A 405 -21.09 15.65 5.40
N ARG A 406 -21.48 15.40 6.66
CA ARG A 406 -21.41 16.40 7.72
C ARG A 406 -19.98 16.56 8.22
N SER A 407 -19.57 17.81 8.40
CA SER A 407 -18.31 18.19 9.03
C SER A 407 -18.57 18.74 10.43
N LEU A 408 -17.65 18.49 11.35
CA LEU A 408 -17.62 19.09 12.67
C LEU A 408 -16.56 20.20 12.66
N ALA A 409 -16.99 21.44 12.84
CA ALA A 409 -16.08 22.57 13.02
C ALA A 409 -15.91 22.83 14.53
N ILE A 410 -14.66 22.88 14.97
CA ILE A 410 -14.26 23.11 16.36
C ILE A 410 -13.45 24.41 16.36
N ASP A 411 -14.01 25.44 16.99
CA ASP A 411 -13.36 26.74 17.10
C ASP A 411 -12.36 26.71 18.27
N MET A 412 -11.10 27.03 17.99
CA MET A 412 -10.01 27.10 18.97
C MET A 412 -9.56 28.55 19.16
N SER A 413 -10.50 29.49 19.17
CA SER A 413 -10.22 30.90 19.42
C SER A 413 -9.75 31.14 20.86
N ALA A 414 -8.64 31.86 21.00
CA ALA A 414 -8.16 32.33 22.29
C ALA A 414 -8.98 33.52 22.80
N ALA A 415 -9.14 33.62 24.12
CA ALA A 415 -9.14 34.93 24.76
C ALA A 415 -7.80 35.63 24.44
N ALA A 416 -7.80 36.96 24.26
CA ALA A 416 -6.67 37.74 23.70
C ALA A 416 -5.29 37.24 24.16
N PRO A 417 -4.29 37.14 23.25
CA PRO A 417 -2.99 36.58 23.58
C PRO A 417 -2.39 37.29 24.80
N ARG A 418 -2.03 36.54 25.85
CA ARG A 418 -0.94 36.96 26.73
C ARG A 418 0.25 37.19 25.80
N ALA A 419 0.84 38.38 25.85
CA ALA A 419 1.86 38.87 24.93
C ALA A 419 2.71 37.71 24.39
N ALA A 420 2.70 37.50 23.07
CA ALA A 420 3.36 36.37 22.44
C ALA A 420 4.81 36.29 22.93
N ASP A 421 5.11 35.30 23.77
CA ASP A 421 6.47 35.03 24.21
C ASP A 421 7.28 34.71 22.95
N ALA A 422 8.14 35.64 22.57
CA ALA A 422 9.00 35.51 21.40
C ALA A 422 9.76 34.18 21.48
N GLY A 423 9.53 33.28 20.53
CA GLY A 423 10.19 31.98 20.45
C GLY A 423 9.31 30.75 20.71
N ARG A 424 8.05 30.90 21.13
CA ARG A 424 7.13 29.76 21.27
C ARG A 424 6.40 29.46 19.97
N GLN A 425 6.26 28.18 19.62
CA GLN A 425 5.44 27.73 18.50
C GLN A 425 4.08 27.23 19.02
N GLU A 426 2.99 27.69 18.39
CA GLU A 426 1.66 27.17 18.66
C GLU A 426 1.42 25.88 17.87
N ILE A 427 0.81 24.89 18.51
CA ILE A 427 0.45 23.60 17.89
C ILE A 427 -1.02 23.34 18.16
N ILE A 428 -1.76 22.92 17.12
CA ILE A 428 -3.07 22.29 17.31
C ILE A 428 -2.88 20.78 17.26
N ALA A 429 -3.15 20.09 18.36
CA ALA A 429 -3.15 18.63 18.41
C ALA A 429 -4.59 18.12 18.37
N VAL A 430 -4.87 17.16 17.49
CA VAL A 430 -6.18 16.53 17.34
C VAL A 430 -6.01 15.04 17.57
N ALA A 431 -6.62 14.52 18.63
CA ALA A 431 -6.67 13.10 18.93
C ALA A 431 -8.09 12.57 18.69
N ILE A 432 -8.17 11.46 17.95
CA ILE A 432 -9.43 10.76 17.66
C ILE A 432 -9.41 9.45 18.44
N HIS A 433 -10.43 9.24 19.26
CA HIS A 433 -10.68 8.00 19.96
C HIS A 433 -11.81 7.26 19.24
N TRP A 434 -11.55 6.03 18.80
CA TRP A 434 -12.58 5.16 18.26
C TRP A 434 -13.16 4.28 19.37
N ARG A 435 -14.40 3.83 19.18
CA ARG A 435 -15.05 2.88 20.08
C ARG A 435 -14.24 1.58 20.14
N ALA A 436 -14.27 0.93 21.30
CA ALA A 436 -13.64 -0.39 21.48
C ALA A 436 -14.07 -1.37 20.37
N GLY A 437 -13.08 -2.08 19.81
CA GLY A 437 -13.28 -3.02 18.69
C GLY A 437 -13.22 -2.39 17.30
N ALA A 438 -13.14 -1.06 17.17
CA ALA A 438 -12.88 -0.41 15.90
C ALA A 438 -11.48 -0.75 15.37
N GLY A 439 -11.43 -1.36 14.18
CA GLY A 439 -10.19 -1.69 13.47
C GLY A 439 -9.94 -0.82 12.26
N SER A 440 -8.94 -1.18 11.47
CA SER A 440 -8.59 -0.52 10.21
C SER A 440 -9.67 -0.61 9.12
N GLU A 441 -10.73 -1.34 9.39
CA GLU A 441 -11.91 -1.45 8.55
C GLU A 441 -12.89 -0.28 8.70
N GLU A 442 -12.74 0.56 9.74
CA GLU A 442 -13.53 1.77 9.95
C GLU A 442 -13.18 2.88 8.94
N PRO A 443 -14.15 3.75 8.60
CA PRO A 443 -13.85 4.94 7.82
C PRO A 443 -12.83 5.86 8.50
N PRO A 444 -11.80 6.32 7.76
CA PRO A 444 -10.83 7.25 8.32
C PRO A 444 -11.45 8.65 8.46
N VAL A 445 -10.91 9.40 9.42
CA VAL A 445 -11.32 10.76 9.76
C VAL A 445 -10.31 11.73 9.15
N ARG A 446 -10.78 12.59 8.23
CA ARG A 446 -10.04 13.73 7.73
C ARG A 446 -10.01 14.83 8.79
N VAL A 447 -8.82 15.35 9.04
CA VAL A 447 -8.61 16.49 9.93
C VAL A 447 -7.87 17.58 9.18
N ALA A 448 -8.43 18.79 9.22
CA ALA A 448 -7.82 19.99 8.65
C ALA A 448 -7.88 21.12 9.66
N VAL A 449 -6.84 21.96 9.70
CA VAL A 449 -6.83 23.18 10.50
C VAL A 449 -6.80 24.35 9.54
N ALA A 450 -7.87 25.14 9.55
CA ALA A 450 -7.91 26.40 8.81
C ALA A 450 -7.07 27.43 9.57
N SER A 451 -5.97 27.86 8.95
CA SER A 451 -5.06 28.90 9.42
C SER A 451 -4.60 29.77 8.25
N SER A 452 -3.93 30.89 8.56
CA SER A 452 -3.20 31.68 7.55
C SER A 452 -2.13 30.85 6.84
N ASP A 453 -1.50 29.94 7.58
CA ASP A 453 -0.56 28.98 7.01
C ASP A 453 -1.31 27.89 6.28
N ARG A 454 -0.81 27.52 5.09
CA ARG A 454 -1.27 26.34 4.37
C ARG A 454 -0.70 25.10 5.06
N LEU A 455 -1.47 24.52 5.96
CA LEU A 455 -1.17 23.22 6.56
C LEU A 455 -1.87 22.11 5.77
N PRO A 456 -1.18 20.98 5.52
CA PRO A 456 -1.81 19.87 4.82
C PRO A 456 -2.93 19.29 5.68
N ALA A 457 -4.09 19.04 5.10
CA ALA A 457 -5.05 18.17 5.76
C ALA A 457 -4.50 16.74 5.82
N THR A 458 -4.85 16.01 6.88
CA THR A 458 -4.38 14.63 7.11
C THR A 458 -5.55 13.68 7.36
N MET A 459 -5.26 12.38 7.38
CA MET A 459 -6.23 11.32 7.69
C MET A 459 -5.76 10.52 8.89
N LEU A 460 -6.65 10.37 9.86
CA LEU A 460 -6.47 9.51 11.01
C LEU A 460 -7.36 8.28 10.87
N ALA A 461 -6.83 7.11 11.15
CA ALA A 461 -7.55 5.85 11.06
C ALA A 461 -7.37 5.04 12.34
N ALA A 462 -8.38 4.25 12.69
CA ALA A 462 -8.24 3.22 13.70
C ALA A 462 -7.24 2.15 13.22
N ASP A 463 -6.49 1.60 14.16
CA ASP A 463 -5.50 0.54 13.91
C ASP A 463 -5.72 -0.69 14.79
N GLY A 464 -6.82 -0.73 15.54
CA GLY A 464 -7.17 -1.84 16.44
C GLY A 464 -6.40 -1.87 17.76
N SER A 465 -5.43 -0.96 17.99
CA SER A 465 -4.69 -0.90 19.26
C SER A 465 -5.54 -0.41 20.44
N GLY A 466 -6.66 0.27 20.16
CA GLY A 466 -7.47 0.98 21.15
C GLY A 466 -6.88 2.33 21.56
N GLU A 467 -5.68 2.67 21.10
CA GLU A 467 -5.08 3.98 21.34
C GLU A 467 -5.67 5.05 20.41
N ALA A 468 -5.61 6.31 20.84
CA ALA A 468 -6.02 7.42 20.00
C ALA A 468 -5.02 7.63 18.85
N ALA A 469 -5.54 7.85 17.64
CA ALA A 469 -4.72 8.39 16.56
C ALA A 469 -4.63 9.90 16.71
N CYS A 470 -3.42 10.45 16.66
CA CYS A 470 -3.18 11.87 16.90
C CYS A 470 -2.46 12.50 15.71
N ALA A 471 -2.94 13.67 15.29
CA ALA A 471 -2.27 14.57 14.36
C ALA A 471 -1.90 15.87 15.08
N ILE A 472 -0.76 16.45 14.72
CA ILE A 472 -0.35 17.77 15.18
C ILE A 472 -0.17 18.72 13.99
N PHE A 473 -0.55 19.97 14.20
CA PHE A 473 -0.58 21.03 13.19
C PHE A 473 0.22 22.23 13.74
N PRO A 474 1.53 22.31 13.46
CA PRO A 474 2.37 23.42 13.88
C PRO A 474 1.98 24.70 13.12
N ARG A 475 1.92 25.85 13.81
CA ARG A 475 1.47 27.13 13.23
C ARG A 475 2.48 28.24 13.47
N ALA A 476 2.68 29.09 12.47
CA ALA A 476 3.13 30.46 12.65
C ALA A 476 1.91 31.31 13.00
N ALA A 477 1.98 32.10 14.08
CA ALA A 477 0.85 32.85 14.63
C ALA A 477 0.08 33.67 13.56
N PRO A 478 -1.29 33.66 13.57
CA PRO A 478 -2.06 34.59 14.42
C PRO A 478 -3.27 33.90 15.15
N PRO A 479 -4.09 34.59 15.98
CA PRO A 479 -4.74 34.02 17.19
C PRO A 479 -5.99 33.15 16.97
N ARG A 480 -6.41 32.91 15.72
CA ARG A 480 -7.61 32.10 15.41
C ARG A 480 -7.24 30.90 14.56
N ALA A 481 -7.44 29.72 15.12
CA ALA A 481 -7.48 28.45 14.39
C ALA A 481 -8.91 27.91 14.42
N ARG A 482 -9.38 27.41 13.28
CA ARG A 482 -10.59 26.59 13.21
C ARG A 482 -10.21 25.19 12.76
N CYS A 483 -10.40 24.22 13.64
CA CYS A 483 -10.23 22.82 13.30
C CYS A 483 -11.50 22.31 12.62
N ARG A 484 -11.36 21.58 11.52
CA ARG A 484 -12.45 20.93 10.79
C ARG A 484 -12.17 19.44 10.74
N VAL A 485 -13.12 18.67 11.27
CA VAL A 485 -13.08 17.20 11.34
C VAL A 485 -14.18 16.64 10.46
N GLU A 486 -13.84 15.73 9.56
CA GLU A 486 -14.73 15.15 8.57
C GLU A 486 -14.47 13.66 8.44
N VAL A 487 -15.47 12.87 8.05
CA VAL A 487 -15.27 11.44 7.77
C VAL A 487 -15.17 11.22 6.26
N GLY A 488 -14.16 10.46 5.83
CA GLY A 488 -13.88 10.16 4.42
C GLY A 488 -14.90 9.27 3.69
N GLY A 489 -16.10 9.11 4.24
CA GLY A 489 -17.18 8.27 3.71
C GLY A 489 -17.90 7.47 4.82
N GLY A 490 -19.22 7.27 4.68
CA GLY A 490 -19.99 6.51 5.67
C GLY A 490 -20.15 7.25 7.03
N SER A 491 -20.19 6.47 8.11
CA SER A 491 -20.19 6.93 9.51
C SER A 491 -19.04 6.21 10.20
N ALA A 492 -18.17 6.94 10.89
CA ALA A 492 -17.07 6.35 11.66
C ALA A 492 -17.51 6.10 13.10
N ALA A 493 -17.07 4.99 13.70
CA ALA A 493 -17.31 4.67 15.11
C ALA A 493 -16.44 5.50 16.07
N VAL A 494 -16.49 6.83 15.96
CA VAL A 494 -15.72 7.74 16.84
C VAL A 494 -16.43 7.87 18.19
N GLU A 495 -15.67 7.58 19.25
CA GLU A 495 -16.11 7.74 20.64
C GLU A 495 -15.87 9.15 21.14
N ALA A 496 -14.70 9.72 20.88
CA ALA A 496 -14.36 11.07 21.31
C ALA A 496 -13.36 11.74 20.37
N ILE A 497 -13.40 13.07 20.36
CA ILE A 497 -12.37 13.91 19.73
C ILE A 497 -11.83 14.84 20.80
N VAL A 498 -10.50 14.89 20.94
CA VAL A 498 -9.81 15.82 21.81
C VAL A 498 -9.00 16.78 20.94
N VAL A 499 -9.30 18.07 21.02
CA VAL A 499 -8.52 19.13 20.35
C VAL A 499 -7.81 19.94 21.41
N ARG A 500 -6.48 19.99 21.34
CA ARG A 500 -5.65 20.79 22.23
C ARG A 500 -4.97 21.90 21.45
N ARG A 501 -4.96 23.10 22.02
CA ARG A 501 -4.03 24.16 21.63
C ARG A 501 -2.85 24.11 22.59
N LEU A 502 -1.66 23.99 22.05
CA LEU A 502 -0.43 23.80 22.81
C LEU A 502 0.60 24.89 22.45
N ALA A 503 1.51 25.20 23.36
CA ALA A 503 2.66 26.06 23.12
C ALA A 503 3.98 25.34 23.43
N ALA A 504 4.76 25.08 22.39
CA ALA A 504 6.08 24.46 22.49
C ALA A 504 7.19 25.52 22.52
N ALA A 505 8.31 25.20 23.17
CA ALA A 505 9.47 26.09 23.31
C ALA A 505 10.31 26.24 22.02
N GLY A 506 9.94 25.58 20.93
CA GLY A 506 10.68 25.61 19.67
C GLY A 506 9.89 24.94 18.52
N PRO A 507 10.50 24.85 17.33
CA PRO A 507 9.85 24.23 16.18
C PRO A 507 9.57 22.74 16.41
N VAL A 508 8.34 22.35 16.14
CA VAL A 508 7.83 20.99 16.23
C VAL A 508 7.36 20.57 14.84
N PRO A 509 8.01 19.57 14.21
CA PRO A 509 7.54 19.01 12.95
C PRO A 509 6.15 18.36 13.11
N ALA A 510 5.33 18.36 12.07
CA ALA A 510 3.98 17.81 12.09
C ALA A 510 3.93 16.28 12.24
N GLY A 511 5.04 15.59 12.02
CA GLY A 511 5.13 14.13 12.07
C GLY A 511 6.55 13.61 12.23
N ALA A 512 6.70 12.30 12.05
CA ALA A 512 7.96 11.57 12.06
C ALA A 512 7.89 10.48 11.00
N VAL A 513 9.05 10.07 10.48
CA VAL A 513 9.24 9.13 9.36
C VAL A 513 8.75 9.69 8.02
N GLY A 514 7.50 10.16 7.95
CA GLY A 514 6.86 10.68 6.75
C GLY A 514 5.67 11.57 7.06
N ALA A 515 5.01 12.05 6.02
CA ALA A 515 3.79 12.85 6.12
C ALA A 515 2.59 12.10 5.53
N VAL A 516 1.42 12.33 6.14
CA VAL A 516 0.15 11.74 5.73
C VAL A 516 -0.76 12.85 5.22
N ILE A 517 -1.19 12.75 3.96
CA ILE A 517 -2.07 13.73 3.31
C ILE A 517 -3.48 13.19 3.13
N ALA A 518 -4.49 14.06 3.19
CA ALA A 518 -5.88 13.67 2.96
C ALA A 518 -6.20 13.49 1.48
N ALA A 519 -5.70 14.37 0.63
CA ALA A 519 -5.84 14.29 -0.81
C ALA A 519 -4.55 14.74 -1.52
N ALA A 520 -4.49 14.50 -2.83
CA ALA A 520 -3.38 14.96 -3.67
C ALA A 520 -3.16 16.47 -3.58
N ASP A 521 -4.22 17.27 -3.39
CA ASP A 521 -4.14 18.73 -3.27
C ASP A 521 -3.41 19.20 -2.00
N ASP A 522 -3.33 18.35 -0.97
CA ASP A 522 -2.59 18.63 0.27
C ASP A 522 -1.07 18.36 0.12
N ALA A 523 -0.62 17.78 -1.00
CA ALA A 523 0.76 17.35 -1.19
C ALA A 523 1.78 18.50 -1.15
N ALA A 524 1.45 19.66 -1.73
CA ALA A 524 2.37 20.80 -1.74
C ALA A 524 2.62 21.34 -0.31
N ALA A 525 1.56 21.46 0.49
CA ALA A 525 1.69 21.88 1.89
C ALA A 525 2.48 20.85 2.73
N ALA A 526 2.28 19.56 2.47
CA ALA A 526 3.06 18.50 3.10
C ALA A 526 4.54 18.52 2.67
N LEU A 527 4.84 18.84 1.41
CA LEU A 527 6.20 19.05 0.94
C LEU A 527 6.86 20.22 1.68
N SER A 528 6.19 21.36 1.81
CA SER A 528 6.73 22.52 2.53
C SER A 528 7.05 22.19 3.99
N GLU A 529 6.18 21.43 4.65
CA GLU A 529 6.39 20.93 6.01
C GLU A 529 7.61 19.99 6.10
N VAL A 530 7.68 18.99 5.21
CA VAL A 530 8.79 18.03 5.19
C VAL A 530 10.11 18.72 4.87
N VAL A 531 10.15 19.64 3.90
CA VAL A 531 11.38 20.36 3.52
C VAL A 531 11.86 21.26 4.66
N ARG A 532 10.95 21.98 5.34
CA ARG A 532 11.28 22.82 6.50
C ARG A 532 11.93 22.02 7.64
N HIS A 533 11.48 20.78 7.82
CA HIS A 533 11.91 19.90 8.92
C HIS A 533 12.66 18.65 8.44
N PHE A 534 13.30 18.71 7.26
CA PHE A 534 13.84 17.53 6.59
C PHE A 534 14.83 16.73 7.45
N PRO A 535 15.78 17.33 8.20
CA PRO A 535 16.69 16.58 9.06
C PRO A 535 15.97 15.65 10.06
N HIS A 536 14.88 16.13 10.69
CA HIS A 536 14.08 15.34 11.63
C HIS A 536 13.35 14.18 10.93
N TYR A 537 12.72 14.45 9.78
CA TYR A 537 12.03 13.41 9.02
C TYR A 537 13.01 12.34 8.51
N ARG A 538 14.17 12.74 7.99
CA ARG A 538 15.19 11.82 7.52
C ARG A 538 15.77 10.97 8.65
N GLU A 539 16.13 11.57 9.78
CA GLU A 539 16.65 10.84 10.95
C GLU A 539 15.64 9.81 11.46
N SER A 540 14.38 10.23 11.62
CA SER A 540 13.31 9.32 12.06
C SER A 540 13.00 8.22 11.04
N ALA A 541 13.02 8.51 9.73
CA ALA A 541 12.87 7.52 8.67
C ALA A 541 14.01 6.50 8.69
N MET A 542 15.27 6.94 8.84
CA MET A 542 16.43 6.06 8.94
C MET A 542 16.36 5.12 10.15
N ARG A 543 15.88 5.58 11.31
CA ARG A 543 15.63 4.71 12.47
C ARG A 543 14.54 3.68 12.20
N HIS A 544 13.44 4.10 11.56
CA HIS A 544 12.32 3.20 11.25
C HIS A 544 12.68 2.15 10.20
N ALA A 545 13.59 2.48 9.28
CA ALA A 545 14.02 1.62 8.19
C ALA A 545 14.50 0.24 8.66
N ALA A 546 15.22 0.16 9.78
CA ALA A 546 15.68 -1.12 10.33
C ALA A 546 14.52 -2.06 10.70
N THR A 547 13.45 -1.51 11.28
CA THR A 547 12.24 -2.27 11.63
C THR A 547 11.56 -2.80 10.38
N VAL A 548 11.42 -1.94 9.35
CA VAL A 548 10.80 -2.34 8.08
C VAL A 548 11.62 -3.41 7.37
N ARG A 549 12.94 -3.27 7.29
CA ARG A 549 13.82 -4.28 6.68
C ARG A 549 13.70 -5.64 7.34
N ALA A 550 13.60 -5.69 8.67
CA ALA A 550 13.42 -6.94 9.40
C ALA A 550 12.05 -7.58 9.09
N ALA A 551 10.97 -6.79 9.15
CA ALA A 551 9.60 -7.26 8.99
C ALA A 551 9.23 -7.62 7.54
N ALA A 552 9.76 -6.88 6.56
CA ALA A 552 9.48 -7.01 5.14
C ALA A 552 10.63 -7.73 4.40
N SER A 553 11.10 -8.87 4.92
CA SER A 553 12.20 -9.64 4.34
C SER A 553 11.74 -10.98 3.78
N GLY A 554 12.49 -11.53 2.81
CA GLY A 554 12.30 -12.91 2.36
C GLY A 554 12.42 -13.92 3.50
N ASP A 555 13.31 -13.68 4.46
CA ASP A 555 13.49 -14.54 5.64
C ASP A 555 12.24 -14.56 6.52
N ALA A 556 11.56 -13.42 6.68
CA ALA A 556 10.29 -13.36 7.42
C ALA A 556 9.17 -14.15 6.70
N VAL A 557 9.16 -14.16 5.37
CA VAL A 557 8.23 -15.00 4.58
C VAL A 557 8.55 -16.47 4.80
N VAL A 558 9.80 -16.89 4.54
CA VAL A 558 10.22 -18.30 4.60
C VAL A 558 10.03 -18.87 6.00
N ARG A 559 10.35 -18.12 7.06
CA ARG A 559 10.12 -18.55 8.45
C ARG A 559 8.66 -18.86 8.77
N ARG A 560 7.70 -18.21 8.09
CA ARG A 560 6.27 -18.48 8.27
C ARG A 560 5.77 -19.67 7.45
N LEU A 561 6.51 -20.06 6.42
CA LEU A 561 6.14 -21.13 5.50
C LEU A 561 6.79 -22.47 5.85
N LEU A 562 7.99 -22.43 6.43
CA LEU A 562 8.66 -23.63 6.89
C LEU A 562 8.12 -24.05 8.28
N PRO A 563 7.82 -25.35 8.48
CA PRO A 563 7.36 -25.88 9.76
C PRO A 563 8.42 -25.89 10.85
#